data_AF-A0A926HAH0-F1
#
_entry.id   AF-A0A926HAH0-F1
#
_cell.length_a   1.000
_cell.length_b   1.000
_cell.length_c   1.000
_cell.angle_alpha   90.00
_cell.angle_beta   90.00
_cell.angle_gamma   90.00
#
_symmetry.space_group_name_H-M   'P 1'
#
loop_
_entity.id
_entity.type
_entity.pdbx_description
1 polymer ?
#
loop_
_entity_poly.entity_id
_entity_poly.type
_entity_poly.pdbx_seq_one_letter_code
_entity_poly.pdbx_strand_id
1 'polypeptide(L)'
;MSILEQIIQSPRLPQYLVQLQDLLDGEHQRREEFIEHVTENQKAEFINGDTVVHSPVKLRHAEASLNLATMLRVYCSQRKLGLVAHEKLLISLTRNDYEPDICFFRAERAAGFAPDQMRFPAPDFVVEVLSPSTEANDRGVKLEDYAAHGVAEYWLIDPVDETLEQYLLAQPSEFGMQDSDVSATPAGLIDDQGAQYLLNIKARNGVVTSLAVPGFEIPVRAIFDAEQQGMALRALLDR
;
A
#
# COMPACT_ATOMS: atom_id res chain seq x y z
N MET A 1 25.73 7.19 13.66
CA MET A 1 25.55 5.95 14.43
C MET A 1 24.06 5.67 14.45
N SER A 2 23.61 4.60 13.81
CA SER A 2 22.20 4.22 13.78
C SER A 2 21.67 3.95 15.19
N ILE A 3 20.35 3.97 15.39
CA ILE A 3 19.74 3.61 16.68
C ILE A 3 20.14 2.18 17.07
N LEU A 4 20.18 1.27 16.10
CA LEU A 4 20.59 -0.11 16.32
C LEU A 4 22.03 -0.21 16.82
N GLU A 5 22.97 0.53 16.22
CA GLU A 5 24.36 0.58 16.67
C GLU A 5 24.47 1.11 18.12
N GLN A 6 23.68 2.12 18.47
CA GLN A 6 23.63 2.66 19.84
C GLN A 6 23.13 1.62 20.85
N ILE A 7 22.10 0.83 20.48
CA ILE A 7 21.57 -0.25 21.32
C ILE A 7 22.61 -1.37 21.49
N ILE A 8 23.24 -1.79 20.39
CA ILE A 8 24.26 -2.86 20.38
C ILE A 8 25.47 -2.50 21.24
N GLN A 9 25.92 -1.25 21.17
CA GLN A 9 27.08 -0.78 21.95
C GLN A 9 26.76 -0.55 23.43
N SER A 10 25.50 -0.56 23.83
CA SER A 10 25.11 -0.33 25.22
C SER A 10 25.38 -1.55 26.10
N PRO A 11 25.98 -1.39 27.31
CA PRO A 11 26.10 -2.47 28.27
C PRO A 11 24.73 -2.94 28.80
N ARG A 12 23.65 -2.20 28.50
CA ARG A 12 22.26 -2.55 28.82
C ARG A 12 21.56 -3.35 27.73
N LEU A 13 22.26 -3.75 26.66
CA LEU A 13 21.70 -4.52 25.54
C LEU A 13 20.78 -5.68 25.99
N PRO A 14 21.13 -6.53 26.97
CA PRO A 14 20.23 -7.61 27.41
C PRO A 14 18.90 -7.10 28.00
N GLN A 15 18.92 -5.95 28.67
CA GLN A 15 17.71 -5.34 29.26
C GLN A 15 16.82 -4.75 28.17
N TYR A 16 17.41 -4.11 27.15
CA TYR A 16 16.67 -3.63 25.99
C TYR A 16 16.04 -4.79 25.21
N LEU A 17 16.75 -5.91 25.07
CA LEU A 17 16.20 -7.09 24.40
C LEU A 17 14.95 -7.63 25.12
N VAL A 18 14.99 -7.76 26.44
CA VAL A 18 13.83 -8.19 27.24
C VAL A 18 12.67 -7.20 27.11
N GLN A 19 12.95 -5.89 27.23
CA GLN A 19 11.93 -4.85 27.11
C GLN A 19 11.27 -4.83 25.74
N LEU A 20 12.06 -4.98 24.67
CA LEU A 20 11.55 -5.04 23.29
C LEU A 20 10.71 -6.29 23.07
N GLN A 21 11.15 -7.44 23.61
CA GLN A 21 10.38 -8.68 23.52
C GLN A 21 9.03 -8.56 24.23
N ASP A 22 9.01 -8.05 25.47
CA ASP A 22 7.76 -7.85 26.23
C ASP A 22 6.79 -6.91 25.50
N LEU A 23 7.32 -5.84 24.87
CA LEU A 23 6.52 -4.92 24.07
C LEU A 23 5.93 -5.58 22.82
N LEU A 24 6.74 -6.35 22.08
CA LEU A 24 6.31 -7.06 20.88
C LEU A 24 5.31 -8.18 21.20
N ASP A 25 5.49 -8.88 22.31
CA ASP A 25 4.56 -9.92 22.76
C ASP A 25 3.19 -9.31 23.10
N GLY A 26 3.19 -8.18 23.82
CA GLY A 26 1.96 -7.43 24.10
C GLY A 26 1.31 -6.84 22.86
N GLU A 27 2.11 -6.41 21.87
CA GLU A 27 1.63 -5.95 20.58
C GLU A 27 0.98 -7.08 19.77
N HIS A 28 1.63 -8.24 19.71
CA HIS A 28 1.10 -9.42 19.04
C HIS A 28 -0.24 -9.86 19.63
N GLN A 29 -0.37 -9.81 20.96
CA GLN A 29 -1.66 -10.07 21.60
C GLN A 29 -2.74 -9.07 21.15
N ARG A 30 -2.45 -7.76 21.14
CA ARG A 30 -3.41 -6.75 20.67
C ARG A 30 -3.75 -6.92 19.19
N ARG A 31 -2.80 -7.38 18.37
CA ARG A 31 -3.01 -7.66 16.94
C ARG A 31 -3.97 -8.82 16.73
N GLU A 32 -3.79 -9.92 17.47
CA GLU A 32 -4.73 -11.05 17.39
C GLU A 32 -6.12 -10.66 17.92
N GLU A 33 -6.20 -9.90 19.01
CA GLU A 33 -7.47 -9.34 19.51
C GLU A 33 -8.14 -8.46 18.45
N PHE A 34 -7.38 -7.60 17.76
CA PHE A 34 -7.89 -6.79 16.65
C PHE A 34 -8.50 -7.67 15.55
N ILE A 35 -7.83 -8.74 15.15
CA ILE A 35 -8.31 -9.60 14.05
C ILE A 35 -9.55 -10.40 14.47
N GLU A 36 -9.64 -10.83 15.73
CA GLU A 36 -10.82 -11.53 16.25
C GLU A 36 -12.06 -10.62 16.35
N HIS A 37 -11.86 -9.33 16.63
CA HIS A 37 -12.96 -8.40 16.90
C HIS A 37 -13.32 -7.48 15.73
N VAL A 38 -12.45 -7.31 14.74
CA VAL A 38 -12.76 -6.51 13.55
C VAL A 38 -13.91 -7.18 12.80
N THR A 39 -14.90 -6.37 12.40
CA THR A 39 -16.08 -6.86 11.70
C THR A 39 -16.14 -6.27 10.31
N GLU A 40 -16.83 -6.96 9.40
CA GLU A 40 -17.08 -6.50 8.02
C GLU A 40 -17.81 -5.14 7.94
N ASN A 41 -18.36 -4.64 9.05
CA ASN A 41 -19.10 -3.37 9.11
C ASN A 41 -18.22 -2.17 9.44
N GLN A 42 -16.99 -2.39 9.90
CA GLN A 42 -16.03 -1.34 10.24
C GLN A 42 -14.87 -1.37 9.24
N LYS A 43 -14.29 -0.20 8.94
CA LYS A 43 -12.98 -0.12 8.28
C LYS A 43 -11.97 0.18 9.38
N ALA A 44 -11.01 -0.71 9.58
CA ALA A 44 -10.05 -0.59 10.67
C ALA A 44 -8.70 -1.21 10.30
N GLU A 45 -7.64 -0.62 10.83
CA GLU A 45 -6.27 -1.00 10.56
C GLU A 45 -5.53 -1.23 11.88
N PHE A 46 -4.48 -2.05 11.85
CA PHE A 46 -3.56 -2.23 12.96
C PHE A 46 -2.22 -1.63 12.61
N ILE A 47 -1.86 -0.54 13.27
CA ILE A 47 -0.69 0.28 12.90
C ILE A 47 0.17 0.49 14.14
N ASN A 48 1.41 -0.01 14.10
CA ASN A 48 2.44 0.12 15.13
C ASN A 48 1.96 -0.24 16.54
N GLY A 49 1.06 -1.22 16.64
CA GLY A 49 0.55 -1.75 17.89
C GLY A 49 -0.77 -1.19 18.38
N ASP A 50 -1.39 -0.30 17.60
CA ASP A 50 -2.67 0.33 17.90
C ASP A 50 -3.73 0.05 16.82
N THR A 51 -4.99 -0.09 17.24
CA THR A 51 -6.12 -0.16 16.32
C THR A 51 -6.55 1.23 15.88
N VAL A 52 -6.57 1.47 14.59
CA VAL A 52 -7.01 2.72 13.95
C VAL A 52 -8.35 2.47 13.29
N VAL A 53 -9.41 3.09 13.83
CA VAL A 53 -10.76 3.01 13.26
C VAL A 53 -11.02 4.20 12.36
N HIS A 54 -11.49 3.93 11.14
CA HIS A 54 -11.77 4.97 10.15
C HIS A 54 -13.19 5.50 10.26
N SER A 55 -13.33 6.81 10.04
CA SER A 55 -14.64 7.47 9.94
C SER A 55 -15.24 7.25 8.55
N PRO A 56 -16.57 7.41 8.39
CA PRO A 56 -17.21 7.36 7.08
C PRO A 56 -16.57 8.33 6.08
N VAL A 57 -16.38 7.85 4.84
CA VAL A 57 -15.77 8.63 3.76
C VAL A 57 -16.72 9.73 3.24
N LYS A 58 -16.13 10.83 2.76
CA LYS A 58 -16.88 11.91 2.08
C LYS A 58 -17.18 11.51 0.64
N LEU A 59 -18.25 12.05 0.05
CA LEU A 59 -18.66 11.74 -1.33
C LEU A 59 -17.52 11.85 -2.35
N ARG A 60 -16.74 12.94 -2.31
CA ARG A 60 -15.60 13.15 -3.23
C ARG A 60 -14.52 12.06 -3.14
N HIS A 61 -14.30 11.51 -1.95
CA HIS A 61 -13.34 10.43 -1.73
C HIS A 61 -13.89 9.14 -2.34
N ALA A 62 -15.15 8.81 -2.03
CA ALA A 62 -15.84 7.66 -2.60
C ALA A 62 -15.91 7.70 -4.14
N GLU A 63 -16.22 8.87 -4.72
CA GLU A 63 -16.25 9.04 -6.18
C GLU A 63 -14.87 8.86 -6.82
N ALA A 64 -13.83 9.49 -6.27
CA ALA A 64 -12.46 9.34 -6.78
C ALA A 64 -11.96 7.89 -6.71
N SER A 65 -12.19 7.24 -5.57
CA SER A 65 -11.84 5.85 -5.33
C SER A 65 -12.57 4.92 -6.31
N LEU A 66 -13.90 5.05 -6.41
CA LEU A 66 -14.71 4.21 -7.28
C LEU A 66 -14.40 4.40 -8.77
N ASN A 67 -14.16 5.64 -9.20
CA ASN A 67 -13.79 5.95 -10.58
C ASN A 67 -12.51 5.22 -10.99
N LEU A 68 -11.47 5.33 -10.18
CA LEU A 68 -10.18 4.69 -10.42
C LEU A 68 -10.29 3.16 -10.31
N ALA A 69 -10.93 2.64 -9.26
CA ALA A 69 -11.11 1.21 -9.06
C ALA A 69 -11.85 0.57 -10.24
N THR A 70 -12.86 1.25 -10.78
CA THR A 70 -13.62 0.78 -11.95
C THR A 70 -12.75 0.70 -13.19
N MET A 71 -12.00 1.76 -13.52
CA MET A 71 -11.10 1.77 -14.67
C MET A 71 -10.03 0.67 -14.57
N LEU A 72 -9.40 0.55 -13.40
CA LEU A 72 -8.37 -0.45 -13.14
C LEU A 72 -8.93 -1.87 -13.25
N ARG A 73 -10.08 -2.14 -12.61
CA ARG A 73 -10.71 -3.46 -12.62
C ARG A 73 -11.14 -3.89 -14.01
N VAL A 74 -11.73 -2.99 -14.81
CA VAL A 74 -12.10 -3.26 -16.20
C VAL A 74 -10.86 -3.64 -17.02
N TYR A 75 -9.81 -2.83 -16.93
CA TYR A 75 -8.57 -3.06 -17.68
C TYR A 75 -7.90 -4.40 -17.32
N CYS A 76 -7.71 -4.64 -16.01
CA CYS A 76 -7.07 -5.87 -15.51
C CYS A 76 -7.88 -7.12 -15.84
N SER A 77 -9.22 -7.06 -15.73
CA SER A 77 -10.08 -8.22 -16.01
C SER A 77 -10.05 -8.62 -17.48
N GLN A 78 -10.12 -7.64 -18.40
CA GLN A 78 -10.09 -7.90 -19.84
C GLN A 78 -8.77 -8.57 -20.27
N ARG A 79 -7.66 -8.21 -19.61
CA ARG A 79 -6.31 -8.68 -19.94
C ARG A 79 -5.81 -9.82 -19.05
N LYS A 80 -6.61 -10.27 -18.08
CA LYS A 80 -6.24 -11.30 -17.10
C LYS A 80 -4.93 -10.97 -16.36
N LEU A 81 -4.73 -9.70 -16.02
CA LEU A 81 -3.48 -9.23 -15.38
C LEU A 81 -3.41 -9.61 -13.89
N GLY A 82 -4.55 -9.87 -13.26
CA GLY A 82 -4.62 -10.24 -11.85
C GLY A 82 -5.87 -9.75 -11.17
N LEU A 83 -5.83 -9.65 -9.84
CA LEU A 83 -6.93 -9.26 -8.99
C LEU A 83 -6.81 -7.79 -8.61
N VAL A 84 -7.89 -7.02 -8.78
CA VAL A 84 -8.06 -5.68 -8.22
C VAL A 84 -9.07 -5.77 -7.09
N ALA A 85 -8.72 -5.26 -5.91
CA ALA A 85 -9.61 -5.17 -4.76
C ALA A 85 -9.81 -3.70 -4.32
N HIS A 86 -10.93 -3.43 -3.66
CA HIS A 86 -11.38 -2.10 -3.25
C HIS A 86 -11.96 -2.12 -1.83
N GLU A 87 -11.55 -1.13 -1.04
CA GLU A 87 -12.02 -0.73 0.30
C GLU A 87 -11.94 -1.69 1.51
N LYS A 88 -12.01 -3.03 1.35
CA LYS A 88 -12.02 -3.96 2.51
C LYS A 88 -11.21 -5.24 2.34
N LEU A 89 -10.02 -5.13 1.75
CA LEU A 89 -9.09 -6.26 1.68
C LEU A 89 -7.99 -6.07 2.72
N LEU A 90 -7.95 -6.94 3.75
CA LEU A 90 -6.97 -6.84 4.82
C LEU A 90 -5.59 -7.33 4.36
N ILE A 91 -4.68 -6.38 4.16
CA ILE A 91 -3.28 -6.62 3.84
C ILE A 91 -2.51 -6.82 5.14
N SER A 92 -2.11 -8.05 5.42
CA SER A 92 -1.34 -8.40 6.62
C SER A 92 0.16 -8.41 6.30
N LEU A 93 0.87 -7.42 6.80
CA LEU A 93 2.31 -7.26 6.72
C LEU A 93 2.99 -7.81 8.00
N THR A 94 4.31 -7.68 8.09
CA THR A 94 5.10 -8.26 9.18
C THR A 94 4.63 -7.76 10.54
N ARG A 95 4.38 -6.45 10.69
CA ARG A 95 3.95 -5.83 11.94
C ARG A 95 2.53 -5.25 11.88
N ASN A 96 2.12 -4.76 10.70
CA ASN A 96 0.90 -3.99 10.53
C ASN A 96 -0.15 -4.73 9.69
N ASP A 97 -1.40 -4.33 9.84
CA ASP A 97 -2.52 -4.75 8.97
C ASP A 97 -3.23 -3.52 8.41
N TYR A 98 -3.35 -3.45 7.09
CA TYR A 98 -3.91 -2.30 6.38
C TYR A 98 -5.12 -2.68 5.53
N GLU A 99 -6.02 -1.73 5.30
CA GLU A 99 -7.18 -1.85 4.41
C GLU A 99 -7.10 -0.74 3.35
N PRO A 100 -6.18 -0.87 2.36
CA PRO A 100 -5.98 0.18 1.36
C PRO A 100 -7.26 0.43 0.56
N ASP A 101 -7.45 1.67 0.10
CA ASP A 101 -8.62 2.01 -0.71
C ASP A 101 -8.68 1.21 -2.01
N ILE A 102 -7.55 1.01 -2.69
CA ILE A 102 -7.44 0.11 -3.85
C ILE A 102 -6.11 -0.65 -3.77
N CYS A 103 -6.13 -1.93 -4.11
CA CYS A 103 -4.88 -2.67 -4.34
C CYS A 103 -5.00 -3.62 -5.53
N PHE A 104 -3.85 -3.99 -6.09
CA PHE A 104 -3.75 -4.95 -7.18
C PHE A 104 -2.69 -6.00 -6.90
N PHE A 105 -3.04 -7.25 -7.22
CA PHE A 105 -2.16 -8.41 -7.18
C PHE A 105 -2.03 -8.96 -8.59
N ARG A 106 -0.79 -9.19 -9.03
CA ARG A 106 -0.54 -9.87 -10.31
C ARG A 106 -1.14 -11.28 -10.32
N ALA A 107 -1.48 -11.76 -11.51
CA ALA A 107 -2.13 -13.05 -11.72
C ALA A 107 -1.40 -14.21 -11.02
N GLU A 108 -0.06 -14.22 -11.04
CA GLU A 108 0.75 -15.25 -10.38
C GLU A 108 0.54 -15.25 -8.86
N ARG A 109 0.48 -14.06 -8.26
CA ARG A 109 0.25 -13.89 -6.82
C ARG A 109 -1.19 -14.25 -6.45
N ALA A 110 -2.16 -13.79 -7.25
CA ALA A 110 -3.58 -14.03 -7.01
C ALA A 110 -4.03 -15.48 -7.26
N ALA A 111 -3.28 -16.26 -8.05
CA ALA A 111 -3.65 -17.64 -8.38
C ALA A 111 -3.77 -18.57 -7.17
N GLY A 112 -3.09 -18.25 -6.07
CA GLY A 112 -3.15 -19.02 -4.82
C GLY A 112 -4.24 -18.58 -3.84
N PHE A 113 -5.00 -17.53 -4.14
CA PHE A 113 -5.99 -17.01 -3.18
C PHE A 113 -7.23 -17.89 -3.10
N ALA A 114 -7.68 -18.14 -1.86
CA ALA A 114 -8.89 -18.90 -1.59
C ALA A 114 -10.12 -17.96 -1.53
N PRO A 115 -11.33 -18.45 -1.87
CA PRO A 115 -12.55 -17.64 -1.81
C PRO A 115 -12.85 -17.06 -0.42
N ASP A 116 -12.56 -17.81 0.64
CA ASP A 116 -12.83 -17.42 2.03
C ASP A 116 -11.58 -16.87 2.75
N GLN A 117 -10.56 -16.47 2.00
CA GLN A 117 -9.33 -15.90 2.55
C GLN A 117 -9.61 -14.51 3.14
N MET A 118 -9.18 -14.30 4.39
CA MET A 118 -9.39 -13.02 5.10
C MET A 118 -8.16 -12.13 5.12
N ARG A 119 -6.94 -12.72 5.12
CA ARG A 119 -5.67 -12.00 5.21
C ARG A 119 -4.89 -12.16 3.91
N PHE A 120 -4.39 -11.07 3.36
CA PHE A 120 -3.68 -11.05 2.08
C PHE A 120 -2.24 -10.57 2.27
N PRO A 121 -1.28 -11.08 1.47
CA PRO A 121 0.09 -10.59 1.52
C PRO A 121 0.16 -9.15 1.01
N ALA A 122 1.34 -8.53 1.06
CA ALA A 122 1.59 -7.28 0.35
C ALA A 122 1.09 -7.39 -1.11
N PRO A 123 0.45 -6.34 -1.65
CA PRO A 123 0.06 -6.29 -3.07
C PRO A 123 1.25 -5.91 -3.98
N ASP A 124 1.02 -5.86 -5.29
CA ASP A 124 1.99 -5.34 -6.25
C ASP A 124 1.85 -3.82 -6.44
N PHE A 125 0.64 -3.29 -6.19
CA PHE A 125 0.27 -1.88 -6.34
C PHE A 125 -0.78 -1.49 -5.30
N VAL A 126 -0.64 -0.29 -4.73
CA VAL A 126 -1.55 0.29 -3.73
C VAL A 126 -1.97 1.69 -4.13
N VAL A 127 -3.22 2.04 -3.82
CA VAL A 127 -3.73 3.41 -3.84
C VAL A 127 -4.33 3.71 -2.49
N GLU A 128 -3.99 4.88 -1.93
CA GLU A 128 -4.72 5.51 -0.84
C GLU A 128 -5.33 6.82 -1.33
N VAL A 129 -6.61 7.02 -1.04
CA VAL A 129 -7.30 8.28 -1.31
C VAL A 129 -7.31 9.10 -0.02
N LEU A 130 -6.64 10.25 -0.07
CA LEU A 130 -6.33 11.03 1.11
C LEU A 130 -7.59 11.55 1.81
N SER A 131 -7.54 11.49 3.14
CA SER A 131 -8.51 12.11 4.03
C SER A 131 -7.78 12.82 5.17
N PRO A 132 -8.35 13.88 5.78
CA PRO A 132 -7.70 14.59 6.89
C PRO A 132 -7.37 13.70 8.09
N SER A 133 -8.10 12.60 8.29
CA SER A 133 -7.90 11.67 9.40
C SER A 133 -6.79 10.64 9.16
N THR A 134 -6.44 10.35 7.90
CA THR A 134 -5.54 9.25 7.54
C THR A 134 -4.27 9.72 6.83
N GLU A 135 -4.27 10.94 6.29
CA GLU A 135 -3.18 11.46 5.46
C GLU A 135 -1.80 11.34 6.11
N ALA A 136 -1.70 11.56 7.43
CA ALA A 136 -0.44 11.41 8.15
C ALA A 136 0.11 9.97 8.11
N ASN A 137 -0.77 8.96 8.17
CA ASN A 137 -0.40 7.56 8.06
C ASN A 137 -0.10 7.19 6.60
N ASP A 138 -0.95 7.65 5.67
CA ASP A 138 -0.84 7.35 4.23
C ASP A 138 0.44 7.94 3.60
N ARG A 139 0.91 9.08 4.11
CA ARG A 139 2.18 9.74 3.71
C ARG A 139 3.38 9.33 4.56
N GLY A 140 3.16 8.62 5.67
CA GLY A 140 4.18 8.25 6.65
C GLY A 140 4.34 6.74 6.72
N VAL A 141 3.90 6.16 7.85
CA VAL A 141 4.12 4.75 8.19
C VAL A 141 3.70 3.78 7.08
N LYS A 142 2.57 4.00 6.40
CA LYS A 142 2.11 3.10 5.35
C LYS A 142 3.04 3.13 4.14
N LEU A 143 3.45 4.34 3.72
CA LEU A 143 4.35 4.53 2.59
C LEU A 143 5.69 3.84 2.85
N GLU A 144 6.24 3.97 4.06
CA GLU A 144 7.47 3.29 4.47
C GLU A 144 7.29 1.77 4.53
N ASP A 145 6.21 1.29 5.16
CA ASP A 145 6.00 -0.14 5.38
C ASP A 145 5.69 -0.90 4.07
N TYR A 146 4.89 -0.30 3.17
CA TYR A 146 4.67 -0.87 1.84
C TYR A 146 5.97 -0.92 1.02
N ALA A 147 6.86 0.08 1.15
CA ALA A 147 8.16 0.04 0.49
C ALA A 147 9.01 -1.12 1.02
N ALA A 148 9.11 -1.26 2.35
CA ALA A 148 9.84 -2.35 3.00
C ALA A 148 9.35 -3.75 2.60
N HIS A 149 8.07 -3.87 2.25
CA HIS A 149 7.43 -5.10 1.77
C HIS A 149 7.40 -5.23 0.24
N GLY A 150 8.14 -4.39 -0.50
CA GLY A 150 8.36 -4.55 -1.94
C GLY A 150 7.14 -4.25 -2.80
N VAL A 151 6.17 -3.48 -2.31
CA VAL A 151 5.09 -2.95 -3.17
C VAL A 151 5.74 -2.05 -4.23
N ALA A 152 5.52 -2.33 -5.51
CA ALA A 152 6.30 -1.71 -6.57
C ALA A 152 5.88 -0.27 -6.86
N GLU A 153 4.61 0.05 -6.62
CA GLU A 153 4.02 1.33 -6.94
C GLU A 153 2.93 1.70 -5.94
N TYR A 154 2.93 2.96 -5.52
CA TYR A 154 2.04 3.49 -4.50
C TYR A 154 1.48 4.84 -4.95
N TRP A 155 0.15 4.97 -4.99
CA TRP A 155 -0.50 6.21 -5.40
C TRP A 155 -1.19 6.89 -4.23
N LEU A 156 -1.01 8.20 -4.13
CA LEU A 156 -1.83 9.06 -3.27
C LEU A 156 -2.75 9.91 -4.13
N ILE A 157 -4.04 9.80 -3.88
CA ILE A 157 -5.08 10.56 -4.58
C ILE A 157 -5.63 11.61 -3.62
N ASP A 158 -5.47 12.89 -3.94
CA ASP A 158 -6.10 13.96 -3.18
C ASP A 158 -7.42 14.37 -3.87
N PRO A 159 -8.59 14.06 -3.29
CA PRO A 159 -9.88 14.41 -3.87
C PRO A 159 -10.29 15.87 -3.62
N VAL A 160 -9.54 16.62 -2.81
CA VAL A 160 -9.77 18.06 -2.57
C VAL A 160 -9.00 18.88 -3.60
N ASP A 161 -7.71 18.56 -3.76
CA ASP A 161 -6.84 19.23 -4.72
C ASP A 161 -6.91 18.63 -6.13
N GLU A 162 -7.61 17.51 -6.29
CA GLU A 162 -7.72 16.76 -7.55
C GLU A 162 -6.34 16.44 -8.14
N THR A 163 -5.43 15.97 -7.27
CA THR A 163 -4.07 15.57 -7.63
C THR A 163 -3.86 14.08 -7.45
N LEU A 164 -3.06 13.51 -8.35
CA LEU A 164 -2.44 12.21 -8.19
C LEU A 164 -0.94 12.38 -7.91
N GLU A 165 -0.44 11.66 -6.92
CA GLU A 165 0.99 11.45 -6.68
C GLU A 165 1.32 9.98 -6.94
N GLN A 166 2.23 9.71 -7.86
CA GLN A 166 2.73 8.37 -8.18
C GLN A 166 4.11 8.20 -7.57
N TYR A 167 4.23 7.22 -6.70
CA TYR A 167 5.48 6.79 -6.10
C TYR A 167 5.90 5.44 -6.65
N LEU A 168 7.18 5.31 -7.01
CA LEU A 168 7.79 4.09 -7.52
C LEU A 168 8.84 3.60 -6.54
N LEU A 169 8.80 2.31 -6.22
CA LEU A 169 9.82 1.72 -5.36
C LEU A 169 11.15 1.77 -6.10
N ALA A 170 12.14 2.43 -5.51
CA ALA A 170 13.47 2.53 -6.09
C ALA A 170 14.13 1.14 -6.15
N GLN A 171 14.82 0.88 -7.25
CA GLN A 171 15.60 -0.34 -7.36
C GLN A 171 16.94 -0.18 -6.60
N PRO A 172 17.51 -1.24 -6.00
CA PRO A 172 18.78 -1.17 -5.27
C PRO A 172 19.93 -0.53 -6.08
N SER A 173 19.92 -0.69 -7.40
CA SER A 173 20.88 -0.09 -8.32
C SER A 173 20.83 1.45 -8.37
N GLU A 174 19.67 2.05 -8.07
CA GLU A 174 19.49 3.50 -8.10
C GLU A 174 20.14 4.19 -6.87
N PHE A 175 20.45 3.42 -5.83
CA PHE A 175 21.21 3.86 -4.65
C PHE A 175 22.70 3.50 -4.69
N GLY A 176 23.18 2.91 -5.80
CA GLY A 176 24.58 2.52 -5.96
C GLY A 176 25.00 1.30 -5.13
N MET A 177 24.05 0.48 -4.67
CA MET A 177 24.33 -0.79 -4.00
C MET A 177 24.67 -1.86 -5.05
N GLN A 178 25.80 -2.57 -4.87
CA GLN A 178 26.20 -3.66 -5.75
C GLN A 178 25.41 -4.94 -5.38
N ASP A 179 25.10 -5.78 -6.37
CA ASP A 179 24.34 -7.03 -6.21
C ASP A 179 24.89 -7.98 -5.11
N SER A 180 26.15 -7.80 -4.69
CA SER A 180 26.77 -8.57 -3.60
C SER A 180 26.35 -8.16 -2.19
N ASP A 181 25.71 -6.99 -2.02
CA ASP A 181 25.32 -6.45 -0.70
C ASP A 181 23.89 -6.82 -0.29
N VAL A 182 23.10 -7.38 -1.21
CA VAL A 182 21.72 -7.85 -0.95
C VAL A 182 21.78 -9.24 -0.31
N SER A 183 22.23 -9.32 0.95
CA SER A 183 22.07 -10.54 1.73
C SER A 183 20.58 -10.74 2.01
N ALA A 184 19.99 -11.83 1.50
CA ALA A 184 18.61 -12.19 1.77
C ALA A 184 18.35 -12.26 3.29
N THR A 185 17.70 -11.23 3.82
CA THR A 185 17.19 -11.20 5.19
C THR A 185 16.07 -12.22 5.32
N PRO A 186 16.02 -13.01 6.41
CA PRO A 186 14.93 -13.94 6.60
C PRO A 186 13.64 -13.14 6.82
N ALA A 187 12.56 -13.56 6.13
CA ALA A 187 11.20 -13.00 6.14
C ALA A 187 10.83 -11.90 5.10
N GLY A 188 11.50 -11.84 3.94
CA GLY A 188 10.97 -11.08 2.79
C GLY A 188 10.99 -9.55 2.95
N LEU A 189 11.64 -9.05 4.00
CA LEU A 189 11.98 -7.64 4.15
C LEU A 189 13.20 -7.34 3.27
N ILE A 190 13.08 -6.35 2.39
CA ILE A 190 14.24 -5.69 1.79
C ILE A 190 14.99 -5.00 2.93
N ASP A 191 16.33 -4.96 2.89
CA ASP A 191 17.11 -4.41 4.00
C ASP A 191 16.60 -3.02 4.46
N ASP A 192 16.74 -2.74 5.77
CA ASP A 192 16.34 -1.49 6.44
C ASP A 192 17.01 -0.23 5.87
N GLN A 193 17.88 -0.33 4.86
CA GLN A 193 18.61 0.79 4.26
C GLN A 193 18.25 1.07 2.79
N GLY A 194 17.46 0.24 2.10
CA GLY A 194 17.37 0.28 0.63
C GLY A 194 15.99 0.53 0.00
N ALA A 195 14.89 0.11 0.63
CA ALA A 195 13.58 0.20 0.01
C ALA A 195 12.89 1.54 0.28
N GLN A 196 13.04 2.50 -0.65
CA GLN A 196 12.37 3.80 -0.57
C GLN A 196 11.57 4.09 -1.82
N TYR A 197 10.44 4.77 -1.63
CA TYR A 197 9.66 5.32 -2.72
C TYR A 197 10.27 6.62 -3.23
N LEU A 198 10.34 6.76 -4.56
CA LEU A 198 10.63 8.02 -5.23
C LEU A 198 9.34 8.57 -5.83
N LEU A 199 9.08 9.86 -5.60
CA LEU A 199 7.98 10.56 -6.28
C LEU A 199 8.31 10.67 -7.77
N ASN A 200 7.58 9.95 -8.60
CA ASN A 200 7.72 9.99 -10.05
C ASN A 200 6.94 11.16 -10.65
N ILE A 201 5.67 11.30 -10.27
CA ILE A 201 4.75 12.30 -10.82
C ILE A 201 3.87 12.85 -9.71
N LYS A 202 3.66 14.18 -9.70
CA LYS A 202 2.53 14.83 -9.02
C LYS A 202 1.77 15.67 -10.04
N ALA A 203 0.52 15.33 -10.32
CA ALA A 203 -0.22 15.92 -11.44
C ALA A 203 -1.70 16.16 -11.13
N ARG A 204 -2.25 17.23 -11.71
CA ARG A 204 -3.72 17.51 -11.75
C ARG A 204 -4.35 17.16 -13.11
N ASN A 205 -3.52 16.99 -14.14
CA ASN A 205 -3.92 16.79 -15.51
C ASN A 205 -2.84 15.99 -16.26
N GLY A 206 -3.09 15.74 -17.55
CA GLY A 206 -2.24 14.85 -18.34
C GLY A 206 -2.61 13.38 -18.12
N VAL A 207 -1.66 12.51 -18.44
CA VAL A 207 -1.84 11.06 -18.45
C VAL A 207 -0.87 10.44 -17.46
N VAL A 208 -1.36 9.50 -16.65
CA VAL A 208 -0.54 8.67 -15.76
C VAL A 208 -0.50 7.25 -16.33
N THR A 209 0.67 6.63 -16.30
CA THR A 209 0.90 5.23 -16.68
C THR A 209 1.40 4.46 -15.47
N SER A 210 0.78 3.33 -15.15
CA SER A 210 1.28 2.43 -14.10
C SER A 210 2.43 1.57 -14.61
N LEU A 211 3.44 1.38 -13.77
CA LEU A 211 4.55 0.44 -14.00
C LEU A 211 4.26 -0.92 -13.35
N ALA A 212 3.50 -0.95 -12.26
CA ALA A 212 3.08 -2.18 -11.60
C ALA A 212 1.94 -2.91 -12.34
N VAL A 213 1.09 -2.18 -13.07
CA VAL A 213 0.00 -2.72 -13.89
C VAL A 213 0.32 -2.48 -15.38
N PRO A 214 0.92 -3.48 -16.08
CA PRO A 214 1.49 -3.27 -17.41
C PRO A 214 0.49 -2.70 -18.42
N GLY A 215 0.83 -1.56 -19.01
CA GLY A 215 0.03 -0.89 -20.04
C GLY A 215 -1.22 -0.15 -19.53
N PHE A 216 -1.46 -0.13 -18.22
CA PHE A 216 -2.55 0.66 -17.65
C PHE A 216 -2.19 2.14 -17.67
N GLU A 217 -2.97 2.91 -18.41
CA GLU A 217 -2.74 4.33 -18.65
C GLU A 217 -4.10 5.04 -18.69
N ILE A 218 -4.23 6.14 -17.93
CA ILE A 218 -5.46 6.93 -17.86
C ILE A 218 -5.16 8.44 -17.80
N PRO A 219 -6.06 9.31 -18.28
CA PRO A 219 -6.02 10.72 -17.96
C PRO A 219 -6.20 10.92 -16.44
N VAL A 220 -5.38 11.74 -15.79
CA VAL A 220 -5.51 12.02 -14.34
C VAL A 220 -6.89 12.59 -14.01
N ARG A 221 -7.47 13.40 -14.91
CA ARG A 221 -8.83 13.95 -14.76
C ARG A 221 -9.92 12.89 -14.66
N ALA A 222 -9.73 11.70 -15.23
CA ALA A 222 -10.70 10.62 -15.19
C ALA A 222 -10.91 10.04 -13.77
N ILE A 223 -10.03 10.35 -12.82
CA ILE A 223 -10.18 9.99 -11.41
C ILE A 223 -11.25 10.89 -10.76
N PHE A 224 -11.28 12.18 -11.11
CA PHE A 224 -12.06 13.20 -10.41
C PHE A 224 -13.33 13.65 -11.16
N ASP A 225 -13.47 13.30 -12.43
CA ASP A 225 -14.56 13.76 -13.30
C ASP A 225 -15.24 12.59 -14.00
N ALA A 226 -16.56 12.46 -13.81
CA ALA A 226 -17.34 11.33 -14.31
C ALA A 226 -17.45 11.27 -15.85
N GLU A 227 -17.44 12.42 -16.53
CA GLU A 227 -17.47 12.46 -18.00
C GLU A 227 -16.14 11.97 -18.57
N GLN A 228 -15.03 12.47 -18.02
CA GLN A 228 -13.68 12.02 -18.37
C GLN A 228 -13.47 10.54 -18.04
N GLN A 229 -14.03 10.07 -16.92
CA GLN A 229 -14.03 8.67 -16.53
C GLN A 229 -14.75 7.79 -17.56
N GLY A 230 -15.93 8.21 -18.02
CA GLY A 230 -16.67 7.48 -19.05
C GLY A 230 -15.95 7.42 -20.39
N MET A 231 -15.23 8.50 -20.77
CA MET A 231 -14.38 8.52 -21.97
C MET A 231 -13.18 7.58 -21.82
N ALA A 232 -12.49 7.62 -20.67
CA ALA A 232 -11.35 6.77 -20.39
C ALA A 232 -11.73 5.28 -20.38
N LEU A 233 -12.87 4.91 -19.78
CA LEU A 233 -13.38 3.54 -19.78
C LEU A 233 -13.60 2.99 -21.20
N ARG A 234 -14.22 3.78 -22.09
CA ARG A 234 -14.40 3.37 -23.50
C ARG A 234 -13.05 3.13 -24.18
N ALA A 235 -12.12 4.06 -23.99
CA ALA A 235 -10.78 3.92 -24.54
C ALA A 235 -10.01 2.69 -24.01
N LEU A 236 -10.22 2.31 -22.74
CA LEU A 236 -9.61 1.10 -22.16
C LEU A 236 -10.20 -0.20 -22.73
N LEU A 237 -11.49 -0.20 -23.06
CA LEU A 237 -12.19 -1.35 -23.66
C LEU A 237 -11.81 -1.55 -25.14
N ASP A 238 -11.54 -0.45 -25.85
CA ASP A 238 -11.18 -0.47 -27.28
C ASP A 238 -9.71 -0.87 -27.54
N ARG A 239 -8.88 -0.92 -26.49
CA ARG A 239 -7.47 -1.33 -26.53
C ARG A 239 -7.29 -2.84 -26.32
#